data_AF-A0A961SJ16-F1
#
_entry.id   AF-A0A961SJ16-F1
#
_cell.length_a   1.000
_cell.length_b   1.000
_cell.length_c   1.000
_cell.angle_alpha   90.00
_cell.angle_beta   90.00
_cell.angle_gamma   90.00
#
_symmetry.space_group_name_H-M   'P 1'
#
loop_
_entity.id
_entity.type
_entity.pdbx_description
1 polymer ?
#
loop_
_entity_poly.entity_id
_entity_poly.type
_entity_poly.pdbx_seq_one_letter_code
_entity_poly.pdbx_strand_id
1 'polypeptide(L)'
;MPRLFTAIEVPRSIANRLSMLRAGLHGARWIDPENYHLTLRFAGDVDGATARDFTNALGEVLVSPFELKLNGLDSFGGNKPRTIFA
;
A
#
# COMPACT_ATOMS: atom_id res chain seq x y z
N MET A 1 13.06 8.55 -14.38
CA MET A 1 11.58 8.63 -14.37
C MET A 1 11.12 7.98 -13.07
N PRO A 2 10.49 8.72 -12.13
CA PRO A 2 9.93 8.10 -10.93
C PRO A 2 8.75 7.19 -11.27
N ARG A 3 8.57 6.13 -10.47
CA ARG A 3 7.41 5.24 -10.52
C ARG A 3 6.42 5.66 -9.45
N LEU A 4 5.25 6.16 -9.84
CA LEU A 4 4.30 6.78 -8.92
C LEU A 4 3.08 5.91 -8.62
N PHE A 5 2.56 6.08 -7.42
CA PHE A 5 1.27 5.61 -6.97
C PHE A 5 0.74 6.54 -5.85
N THR A 6 -0.56 6.50 -5.58
CA THR A 6 -1.17 7.12 -4.41
C THR A 6 -1.63 6.04 -3.44
N ALA A 7 -1.55 6.33 -2.15
CA ALA A 7 -1.95 5.40 -1.12
C ALA A 7 -2.37 6.12 0.16
N ILE A 8 -3.07 5.39 1.03
CA ILE A 8 -3.28 5.78 2.42
C ILE A 8 -2.20 5.11 3.26
N GLU A 9 -1.50 5.91 4.06
CA GLU A 9 -0.50 5.42 5.00
C GLU A 9 -1.16 4.57 6.10
N VAL A 10 -0.54 3.46 6.47
CA VAL A 10 -1.00 2.64 7.58
C VAL A 10 -0.41 3.18 8.88
N PRO A 11 -1.24 3.49 9.91
CA PRO A 11 -0.73 3.94 11.20
C PRO A 11 0.28 2.95 11.78
N ARG A 12 1.39 3.47 12.34
CA ARG A 12 2.51 2.65 12.85
C ARG A 12 2.09 1.55 13.82
N SER A 13 1.11 1.81 14.67
CA SER A 13 0.56 0.82 15.60
C SER A 13 -0.09 -0.37 14.89
N ILE A 14 -0.79 -0.13 13.78
CA ILE A 14 -1.40 -1.16 12.94
C ILE A 14 -0.31 -1.89 12.14
N ALA A 15 0.66 -1.17 11.57
CA ALA A 15 1.77 -1.77 10.84
C ALA A 15 2.58 -2.73 11.72
N ASN A 16 2.86 -2.36 12.97
CA ASN A 16 3.53 -3.21 13.95
C ASN A 16 2.71 -4.47 14.29
N ARG A 17 1.39 -4.34 14.43
CA ARG A 17 0.52 -5.51 14.69
C ARG A 17 0.54 -6.48 13.51
N LEU A 18 0.46 -5.96 12.28
CA LEU A 18 0.54 -6.77 11.07
C LEU A 18 1.92 -7.40 10.88
N SER A 19 3.01 -6.74 11.28
CA SER A 19 4.36 -7.30 11.15
C SER A 19 4.58 -8.54 12.03
N MET A 20 3.84 -8.66 13.15
CA MET A 20 3.88 -9.85 14.00
C MET A 20 3.26 -11.10 13.33
N LEU A 21 2.49 -10.91 12.25
CA LEU A 21 1.85 -12.00 11.51
C LEU A 21 2.75 -12.56 10.38
N ARG A 22 3.97 -12.01 10.21
CA ARG A 22 4.93 -12.39 9.16
C ARG A 22 5.66 -13.70 9.46
N ALA A 23 4.91 -14.79 9.61
CA ALA A 23 5.46 -16.08 10.00
C ALA A 23 4.83 -17.23 9.20
N GLY A 24 5.47 -18.40 9.26
CA GLY A 24 4.87 -19.67 8.80
C GLY A 24 4.84 -19.89 7.29
N LEU A 25 5.44 -19.01 6.48
CA LEU A 25 5.44 -19.12 5.02
C LEU A 25 6.85 -19.18 4.46
N HIS A 26 7.26 -20.37 4.04
CA HIS A 26 8.54 -20.59 3.39
C HIS A 26 8.61 -19.88 2.04
N GLY A 27 9.71 -19.18 1.78
CA GLY A 27 9.94 -18.45 0.53
C GLY A 27 9.18 -17.12 0.40
N ALA A 28 8.40 -16.72 1.42
CA ALA A 28 7.75 -15.42 1.41
C ALA A 28 8.78 -14.28 1.53
N ARG A 29 8.67 -13.30 0.63
CA ARG A 29 9.43 -12.05 0.71
C ARG A 29 8.56 -11.00 1.40
N TRP A 30 8.82 -10.77 2.68
CA TRP A 30 8.09 -9.78 3.48
C TRP A 30 8.48 -8.35 3.12
N ILE A 31 7.49 -7.46 3.12
CA ILE A 31 7.68 -6.01 2.93
C ILE A 31 7.92 -5.36 4.28
N ASP A 32 8.81 -4.37 4.39
CA ASP A 32 9.04 -3.67 5.66
C ASP A 32 7.79 -2.92 6.16
N PRO A 33 7.56 -2.82 7.48
CA PRO A 33 6.33 -2.24 8.01
C PRO A 33 6.13 -0.77 7.61
N GLU A 34 7.22 -0.04 7.45
CA GLU A 34 7.24 1.35 6.95
C GLU A 34 6.75 1.49 5.50
N ASN A 35 6.78 0.40 4.74
CA ASN A 35 6.29 0.34 3.37
C ASN A 35 4.84 -0.18 3.27
N TYR A 36 4.15 -0.39 4.40
CA TYR A 36 2.73 -0.78 4.39
C TYR A 36 1.83 0.40 4.02
N HIS A 37 0.95 0.17 3.06
CA HIS A 37 0.05 1.20 2.56
C HIS A 37 -1.17 0.55 1.89
N LEU A 38 -2.29 1.28 1.85
CA LEU A 38 -3.44 0.92 1.02
C LEU A 38 -3.34 1.68 -0.30
N THR A 39 -2.90 0.99 -1.35
CA THR A 39 -2.79 1.58 -2.70
C THR A 39 -4.17 1.99 -3.23
N LEU A 40 -4.30 3.25 -3.64
CA LEU A 40 -5.50 3.79 -4.26
C LEU A 40 -5.39 3.75 -5.79
N ARG A 41 -4.26 4.22 -6.34
CA ARG A 41 -4.03 4.24 -7.79
C ARG A 41 -2.56 4.06 -8.11
N PHE A 42 -2.28 3.19 -9.07
CA PHE A 42 -0.95 3.04 -9.66
C PHE A 42 -0.85 3.89 -10.94
N ALA A 43 0.17 4.75 -11.03
CA ALA A 43 0.39 5.65 -12.17
C ALA A 43 1.56 5.21 -13.08
N GLY A 44 2.41 4.29 -12.61
CA GLY A 44 3.53 3.77 -13.40
C GLY A 44 4.70 4.74 -13.48
N ASP A 45 5.56 4.52 -14.46
CA ASP A 45 6.73 5.35 -14.71
C ASP A 45 6.31 6.62 -15.44
N VAL A 46 6.65 7.78 -14.88
CA VAL A 46 6.28 9.09 -15.44
C VAL A 46 7.51 10.00 -15.52
N ASP A 47 7.45 11.02 -16.39
CA ASP A 47 8.47 12.04 -16.42
C ASP A 47 8.35 13.04 -15.25
N GLY A 48 9.34 13.91 -15.09
CA GLY A 48 9.39 14.85 -13.98
C GLY A 48 8.31 15.94 -14.02
N ALA A 49 7.83 16.32 -15.20
CA ALA A 49 6.76 17.31 -15.33
C ALA A 49 5.44 16.69 -14.87
N THR A 50 5.13 15.50 -15.39
CA THR A 50 3.96 14.70 -15.01
C THR A 50 3.95 14.38 -13.52
N ALA A 51 5.11 14.04 -12.93
CA ALA A 51 5.21 13.78 -11.50
C ALA A 51 4.84 15.00 -10.63
N ARG A 52 5.27 16.19 -11.05
CA ARG A 52 4.95 17.44 -10.34
C ARG A 52 3.46 17.77 -10.46
N ASP A 53 2.91 17.68 -11.67
CA ASP A 53 1.49 17.95 -11.91
C ASP A 53 0.60 16.96 -11.14
N PHE A 54 1.00 15.68 -11.10
CA PHE A 54 0.36 14.64 -10.31
C PHE A 54 0.33 14.99 -8.81
N THR A 55 1.44 15.48 -8.28
CA THR A 55 1.57 15.88 -6.86
C THR A 55 0.69 17.10 -6.54
N ASN A 56 0.69 18.10 -7.42
CA ASN A 56 -0.13 19.30 -7.28
C ASN A 56 -1.63 18.95 -7.28
N ALA A 57 -2.08 18.16 -8.26
CA ALA A 57 -3.47 17.75 -8.36
C ALA A 57 -3.94 16.92 -7.15
N LEU A 58 -3.05 16.09 -6.59
CA LEU A 58 -3.36 15.33 -5.38
C LEU A 58 -3.56 16.25 -4.16
N GLY A 59 -2.80 17.35 -4.06
CA GLY A 59 -2.92 18.34 -3.00
C GLY A 59 -4.23 19.12 -3.01
N GLU A 60 -4.95 19.14 -4.13
CA GLU A 60 -6.26 19.78 -4.28
C GLU A 60 -7.43 18.87 -3.84
N VAL A 61 -7.16 17.60 -3.55
CA VAL A 61 -8.19 16.64 -3.13
C VAL A 61 -8.65 16.95 -1.71
N LEU A 62 -9.88 17.46 -1.59
CA LEU A 62 -10.56 17.68 -0.32
C LEU A 62 -11.44 16.47 0.03
N VAL A 63 -11.11 15.79 1.14
CA VAL A 63 -11.86 14.64 1.64
C VAL A 63 -12.02 14.73 3.15
N SER A 64 -13.20 14.34 3.64
CA SER A 64 -13.41 14.21 5.09
C SER A 64 -12.69 12.96 5.61
N PRO A 65 -12.09 12.99 6.81
CA PRO A 65 -11.57 11.78 7.44
C PRO A 65 -12.65 10.72 7.56
N PHE A 66 -12.25 9.46 7.43
CA PHE A 66 -13.15 8.31 7.56
C PHE A 66 -12.48 7.19 8.34
N GLU A 67 -13.31 6.31 8.90
CA GLU A 67 -12.83 5.12 9.60
C GLU A 67 -12.64 3.96 8.62
N LEU A 68 -11.51 3.27 8.76
CA LEU A 68 -11.21 2.05 8.02
C LEU A 68 -10.88 0.93 9.02
N LYS A 69 -11.45 -0.25 8.79
CA LYS A 69 -11.22 -1.43 9.62
C LYS A 69 -10.66 -2.55 8.75
N LEU A 70 -9.54 -3.13 9.19
CA LEU A 70 -8.99 -4.36 8.61
C LEU A 70 -9.96 -5.52 8.84
N ASN A 71 -10.17 -6.35 7.82
CA ASN A 71 -11.12 -7.46 7.87
C ASN A 71 -10.47 -8.81 7.58
N GLY A 72 -9.36 -9.09 8.26
CA GLY A 72 -8.66 -10.37 8.17
C GLY A 72 -7.44 -10.33 7.25
N LEU A 73 -7.01 -11.51 6.82
CA LEU A 73 -5.92 -11.71 5.87
C LEU A 73 -6.45 -12.49 4.68
N ASP A 74 -5.94 -12.20 3.49
CA ASP A 74 -6.28 -12.92 2.27
C ASP A 74 -5.09 -12.92 1.30
N SER A 75 -5.26 -13.58 0.14
CA SER A 75 -4.21 -13.75 -0.84
C SER A 75 -4.71 -13.57 -2.28
N PHE A 76 -3.84 -12.99 -3.11
CA PHE A 76 -4.02 -13.01 -4.56
C PHE A 76 -3.30 -14.21 -5.16
N GLY A 77 -3.91 -14.87 -6.15
CA GLY A 77 -3.30 -16.00 -6.88
C GLY A 77 -4.01 -17.34 -6.73
N GLY A 78 -5.09 -17.41 -5.96
CA GLY A 78 -5.88 -18.63 -5.78
C GLY A 78 -5.00 -19.78 -5.27
N ASN A 79 -5.00 -20.91 -5.98
CA ASN A 79 -4.24 -22.10 -5.60
C ASN A 79 -2.70 -21.92 -5.63
N LYS A 80 -2.20 -20.84 -6.24
CA LYS A 80 -0.78 -20.47 -6.24
C LYS A 80 -0.64 -19.03 -5.77
N PRO A 81 -0.70 -18.77 -4.46
CA PRO A 81 -0.69 -17.42 -3.92
C PRO A 81 0.63 -16.72 -4.25
N ARG A 82 0.52 -15.48 -4.74
CA ARG A 82 1.67 -14.62 -5.10
C ARG A 82 1.81 -13.40 -4.19
N THR A 83 0.76 -13.08 -3.43
CA THR A 83 0.70 -11.91 -2.56
C THR A 83 -0.26 -12.19 -1.42
N ILE A 84 0.08 -11.75 -0.22
CA ILE A 84 -0.77 -11.78 0.97
C ILE A 84 -1.01 -10.35 1.40
N PHE A 85 -2.24 -10.06 1.81
CA PHE A 85 -2.67 -8.74 2.24
C PHE A 85 -3.64 -8.82 3.42
N ALA A 86 -3.93 -7.66 4.01
CA ALA A 86 -4.84 -7.47 5.13
C ALA A 86 -5.85 -6.36 4.81
#